data_AF-A0A432SEF4-F1
#
_entry.id   AF-A0A432SEF4-F1
#
_cell.length_a   1.000
_cell.length_b   1.000
_cell.length_c   1.000
_cell.angle_alpha   90.00
_cell.angle_beta   90.00
_cell.angle_gamma   90.00
#
_symmetry.space_group_name_H-M   'P 1'
#
loop_
_entity.id
_entity.type
_entity.pdbx_description
1 polymer ?
#
loop_
_entity_poly.entity_id
_entity_poly.type
_entity_poly.pdbx_seq_one_letter_code
_entity_poly.pdbx_strand_id
1 'polypeptide(L)'
;MSKPIFVFTTFKSSFRVIIKNLESLSVLQIQDIEKFVSQRKGVFDFDTYSFVIQKMIEFTEFVKIIELSSLDASCVDNPVVSQVKPRVSFGQYKGMLYTELPDSYILWLKENYSGAQKNILKEELKYRGL
;
A
#
# COMPACT_ATOMS: atom_id res chain seq x y z
N MET A 1 -4.74 -9.47 27.32
CA MET A 1 -3.71 -8.59 26.74
C MET A 1 -4.05 -8.37 25.28
N SER A 2 -3.74 -7.20 24.72
CA SER A 2 -3.96 -6.92 23.30
C SER A 2 -2.97 -7.71 22.44
N LYS A 3 -3.47 -8.31 21.36
CA LYS A 3 -2.67 -9.07 20.40
C LYS A 3 -2.08 -8.11 19.35
N PRO A 4 -0.78 -8.16 19.00
CA PRO A 4 -0.21 -7.34 17.93
C PRO A 4 -0.93 -7.58 16.60
N ILE A 5 -1.21 -6.51 15.87
CA ILE A 5 -1.83 -6.55 14.54
C ILE A 5 -0.80 -6.12 13.50
N PHE A 6 -0.27 -7.08 12.76
CA PHE A 6 0.70 -6.90 11.70
C PHE A 6 0.00 -6.73 10.36
N VAL A 7 0.18 -5.57 9.74
CA VAL A 7 -0.33 -5.24 8.42
C VAL A 7 0.82 -5.38 7.42
N PHE A 8 0.80 -6.45 6.66
CA PHE A 8 1.83 -6.77 5.67
C PHE A 8 1.52 -6.04 4.36
N THR A 9 2.50 -5.31 3.84
CA THR A 9 2.34 -4.51 2.63
C THR A 9 3.48 -4.81 1.66
N THR A 10 3.16 -5.43 0.53
CA THR A 10 4.14 -5.81 -0.51
C THR A 10 4.35 -4.69 -1.52
N PHE A 11 5.61 -4.40 -1.84
CA PHE A 11 6.04 -3.50 -2.91
C PHE A 11 6.80 -4.29 -3.98
N LYS A 12 7.14 -3.64 -5.10
CA LYS A 12 7.78 -4.29 -6.27
C LYS A 12 9.09 -5.04 -5.94
N SER A 13 9.85 -4.60 -4.95
CA SER A 13 11.14 -5.17 -4.58
C SER A 13 11.38 -5.22 -3.07
N SER A 14 10.35 -4.99 -2.28
CA SER A 14 10.44 -4.91 -0.83
C SER A 14 9.06 -5.18 -0.22
N PHE A 15 9.00 -5.32 1.08
CA PHE A 15 7.74 -5.30 1.82
C PHE A 15 7.95 -4.51 3.10
N ARG A 16 6.85 -4.14 3.73
CA ARG A 16 6.83 -3.47 5.03
C ARG A 16 5.73 -4.06 5.87
N VAL A 17 5.98 -4.20 7.16
CA VAL A 17 4.98 -4.63 8.12
C VAL A 17 4.69 -3.48 9.07
N ILE A 18 3.45 -3.01 9.11
CA ILE A 18 3.00 -1.95 10.02
C ILE A 18 2.29 -2.59 11.21
N ILE A 19 2.57 -2.12 12.42
CA ILE A 19 1.95 -2.59 13.65
C ILE A 19 0.84 -1.62 14.01
N LYS A 20 -0.40 -1.99 13.65
CA LYS A 20 -1.55 -1.06 13.72
C LYS A 20 -1.87 -0.61 15.15
N ASN A 21 -1.62 -1.46 16.14
CA ASN A 21 -1.98 -1.23 17.54
C ASN A 21 -0.76 -1.17 18.47
N LEU A 22 0.40 -0.70 17.98
CA LEU A 22 1.64 -0.66 18.77
C LEU A 22 1.44 0.03 20.13
N GLU A 23 0.73 1.16 20.16
CA GLU A 23 0.47 1.94 21.38
C GLU A 23 -0.37 1.19 22.42
N SER A 24 -1.13 0.17 22.00
CA SER A 24 -1.94 -0.67 22.87
C SER A 24 -1.20 -1.92 23.36
N LEU A 25 0.07 -2.11 22.96
CA LEU A 25 0.90 -3.23 23.38
C LEU A 25 1.68 -2.88 24.64
N SER A 26 1.97 -3.90 25.44
CA SER A 26 2.88 -3.75 26.57
C SER A 26 4.33 -3.59 26.10
N VAL A 27 5.16 -2.97 26.93
CA VAL A 27 6.59 -2.80 26.67
C VAL A 27 7.29 -4.14 26.39
N LEU A 28 6.92 -5.20 27.11
CA LEU A 28 7.45 -6.55 26.89
C LEU A 28 7.13 -7.08 25.49
N GLN A 29 5.89 -6.89 25.03
CA GLN A 29 5.51 -7.30 23.66
C GLN A 29 6.27 -6.50 22.60
N ILE A 30 6.49 -5.20 22.82
CA ILE A 30 7.28 -4.38 21.90
C ILE A 30 8.72 -4.88 21.84
N GLN A 31 9.32 -5.21 22.99
CA GLN A 31 10.66 -5.80 23.07
C GLN A 31 10.76 -7.17 22.39
N ASP A 32 9.73 -8.02 22.53
CA ASP A 32 9.68 -9.31 21.85
C ASP A 32 9.64 -9.15 20.32
N ILE A 33 8.89 -8.16 19.83
CA ILE A 33 8.84 -7.83 18.41
C ILE A 33 10.19 -7.30 17.93
N GLU A 34 10.80 -6.37 18.68
CA GLU A 34 12.13 -5.84 18.36
C GLU A 34 13.19 -6.95 18.31
N LYS A 35 13.14 -7.89 19.25
CA LYS A 35 14.01 -9.05 19.28
C LYS A 35 13.79 -9.96 18.08
N PHE A 36 12.54 -10.22 17.69
CA PHE A 36 12.20 -10.97 16.49
C PHE A 36 12.78 -10.30 15.23
N VAL A 37 12.60 -8.98 15.09
CA VAL A 37 13.12 -8.22 13.95
C VAL A 37 14.65 -8.28 13.92
N SER A 38 15.30 -8.06 15.06
CA SER A 38 16.75 -8.10 15.20
C SER A 38 17.34 -9.47 14.88
N GLN A 39 16.71 -10.56 15.34
CA GLN A 39 17.11 -11.94 15.02
C GLN A 39 17.06 -12.24 13.52
N ARG A 40 16.13 -11.60 12.80
CA ARG A 40 15.97 -11.73 11.36
C ARG A 40 16.75 -10.67 10.57
N LYS A 41 17.70 -9.98 11.21
CA LYS A 41 18.51 -8.90 10.63
C LYS A 41 17.65 -7.81 9.99
N GLY A 42 16.50 -7.55 10.59
CA GLY A 42 15.58 -6.50 10.18
C GLY A 42 15.85 -5.18 10.88
N VAL A 43 15.05 -4.19 10.52
CA VAL A 43 15.05 -2.86 11.12
C VAL A 43 13.64 -2.56 11.59
N PHE A 44 13.54 -2.11 12.84
CA PHE A 44 12.30 -1.59 13.42
C PHE A 44 12.36 -0.07 13.43
N ASP A 45 11.32 0.56 12.91
CA ASP A 45 11.13 1.99 12.82
C ASP A 45 9.99 2.39 13.78
N PHE A 46 10.37 3.07 14.86
CA PHE A 46 9.45 3.53 15.91
C PHE A 46 8.67 4.78 15.52
N ASP A 47 9.12 5.56 14.55
CA ASP A 47 8.40 6.75 14.10
C ASP A 47 7.17 6.38 13.26
N THR A 48 7.26 5.27 12.54
CA THR A 48 6.23 4.79 11.62
C THR A 48 5.56 3.51 12.07
N TYR A 49 5.89 3.02 13.26
CA TYR A 49 5.41 1.77 13.86
C TYR A 49 5.50 0.60 12.90
N SER A 50 6.65 0.47 12.22
CA SER A 50 6.80 -0.49 11.15
C SER A 50 8.15 -1.17 11.19
N PHE A 51 8.25 -2.34 10.58
CA PHE A 51 9.52 -3.04 10.45
C PHE A 51 9.64 -3.71 9.09
N VAL A 52 10.89 -4.01 8.76
CA VAL A 52 11.30 -4.80 7.59
C VAL A 52 12.29 -5.85 8.03
N ILE A 53 12.33 -6.99 7.34
CA ILE A 53 13.38 -8.01 7.53
C ILE A 53 14.13 -8.22 6.22
N GLN A 54 15.39 -8.65 6.30
CA GLN A 54 16.31 -8.68 5.15
C GLN A 54 15.85 -9.60 4.01
N LYS A 55 15.12 -10.68 4.33
CA LYS A 55 14.68 -11.67 3.35
C LYS A 55 13.32 -11.26 2.77
N MET A 56 13.27 -11.08 1.45
CA MET A 56 12.02 -10.93 0.70
C MET A 56 11.21 -12.23 0.82
N ILE A 57 9.96 -12.08 1.23
CA ILE A 57 9.02 -13.19 1.50
C ILE A 57 7.62 -12.77 1.07
N GLU A 58 6.81 -13.75 0.68
CA GLU A 58 5.40 -13.55 0.41
C GLU A 58 4.58 -13.51 1.71
N PHE A 59 3.37 -12.94 1.68
CA PHE A 59 2.49 -12.85 2.85
C PHE A 59 2.27 -14.22 3.52
N THR A 60 2.07 -15.28 2.73
CA THR A 60 1.86 -16.63 3.25
C THR A 60 3.07 -17.19 3.99
N GLU A 61 4.29 -16.85 3.54
CA GLU A 61 5.52 -17.22 4.24
C GLU A 61 5.69 -16.40 5.53
N PHE A 62 5.32 -15.11 5.50
CA PHE A 62 5.33 -14.25 6.67
C PHE A 62 4.41 -14.79 7.77
N VAL A 63 3.18 -15.19 7.44
CA VAL A 63 2.25 -15.81 8.40
C VAL A 63 2.87 -17.05 9.04
N LYS A 64 3.46 -17.96 8.25
CA LYS A 64 4.14 -19.15 8.77
C LYS A 64 5.31 -18.79 9.69
N ILE A 65 6.08 -17.75 9.36
CA ILE A 65 7.19 -17.30 10.20
C ILE A 65 6.68 -16.80 11.55
N ILE A 66 5.55 -16.10 11.59
CA ILE A 66 4.93 -15.63 12.83
C ILE A 66 4.35 -16.81 13.62
N GLU A 67 3.66 -17.76 12.98
CA GLU A 67 3.13 -18.97 13.63
C GLU A 67 4.22 -19.87 14.24
N LEU A 68 5.38 -19.96 13.58
CA LEU A 68 6.55 -20.68 14.10
C LEU A 68 7.34 -19.88 15.15
N SER A 69 7.04 -18.60 15.29
CA SER A 69 7.66 -17.75 16.31
C SER A 69 6.86 -17.76 17.59
N SER A 70 7.48 -17.30 18.69
CA SER A 70 6.78 -17.09 19.96
C SER A 70 5.86 -15.86 19.97
N LEU A 71 5.69 -15.18 18.84
CA LEU A 71 4.82 -14.01 18.72
C LEU A 71 3.39 -14.46 18.40
N ASP A 72 2.52 -14.41 19.41
CA ASP A 72 1.09 -14.51 19.17
C ASP A 72 0.60 -13.20 18.53
N ALA A 73 0.63 -13.09 17.20
CA ALA A 73 0.22 -11.90 16.45
C ALA A 73 -0.83 -12.20 15.37
N SER A 74 -1.65 -11.20 15.03
CA SER A 74 -2.64 -11.27 13.97
C SER A 74 -2.06 -10.65 12.71
N CYS A 75 -2.10 -11.37 11.59
CA CYS A 75 -1.53 -10.92 10.32
C CYS A 75 -2.65 -10.55 9.34
N VAL A 76 -2.56 -9.36 8.76
CA VAL A 76 -3.48 -8.83 7.75
C VAL A 76 -2.69 -8.53 6.49
N ASP A 77 -3.15 -9.03 5.36
CA ASP A 77 -2.58 -8.67 4.06
C ASP A 77 -3.16 -7.34 3.59
N ASN A 78 -2.28 -6.42 3.21
CA ASN A 78 -2.63 -5.12 2.65
C ASN A 78 -1.83 -4.91 1.36
N PRO A 79 -2.23 -5.58 0.27
CA PRO A 79 -1.55 -5.43 -1.00
C PRO A 79 -1.61 -3.97 -1.44
N VAL A 80 -0.46 -3.41 -1.86
CA VAL A 80 -0.42 -2.08 -2.46
C VAL A 80 -1.16 -2.17 -3.79
N VAL A 81 -2.44 -1.85 -3.79
CA VAL A 81 -3.17 -1.56 -5.02
C VAL A 81 -2.58 -0.25 -5.52
N SER A 82 -1.56 -0.37 -6.39
CA SER A 82 -1.00 0.78 -7.07
C SER A 82 -2.14 1.42 -7.85
N GLN A 83 -2.72 2.49 -7.31
CA GLN A 83 -3.60 3.39 -8.05
C GLN A 83 -2.70 4.06 -9.08
N VAL A 84 -2.41 3.36 -10.17
CA VAL A 84 -1.76 3.95 -11.34
C VAL A 84 -2.75 4.96 -11.86
N LYS A 85 -2.61 6.21 -11.39
CA LYS A 85 -3.45 7.30 -11.84
C LYS A 85 -3.20 7.44 -13.35
N PRO A 86 -4.24 7.27 -14.17
CA PRO A 86 -4.05 7.23 -15.60
C PRO A 86 -3.52 8.58 -16.08
N ARG A 87 -2.59 8.53 -17.03
CA ARG A 87 -2.04 9.71 -17.71
C ARG A 87 -2.58 9.79 -19.12
N VAL A 88 -2.81 11.01 -19.56
CA VAL A 88 -3.20 11.29 -20.94
C VAL A 88 -2.05 10.91 -21.86
N SER A 89 -2.30 10.06 -22.85
CA SER A 89 -1.26 9.59 -23.77
C SER A 89 -1.13 10.39 -25.07
N PHE A 90 -1.99 11.41 -25.26
CA PHE A 90 -2.18 12.13 -26.52
C PHE A 90 -2.46 13.63 -26.33
N GLY A 91 -2.40 14.39 -27.42
CA GLY A 91 -2.80 15.80 -27.46
C GLY A 91 -1.91 16.76 -26.66
N GLN A 92 -2.45 17.96 -26.39
CA GLN A 92 -1.75 19.06 -25.71
C GLN A 92 -1.38 18.73 -24.25
N TYR A 93 -2.14 17.86 -23.58
CA TYR A 93 -1.96 17.49 -22.18
C TYR A 93 -1.27 16.13 -21.99
N LYS A 94 -0.54 15.66 -23.00
CA LYS A 94 0.19 14.38 -22.96
C LYS A 94 1.13 14.33 -21.74
N GLY A 95 0.99 13.29 -20.93
CA GLY A 95 1.78 13.05 -19.73
C GLY A 95 1.17 13.59 -18.44
N MET A 96 0.13 14.43 -18.50
CA MET A 96 -0.62 14.90 -17.32
C MET A 96 -1.60 13.84 -16.82
N LEU A 97 -1.93 13.91 -15.54
CA LEU A 97 -2.96 13.06 -14.95
C LEU A 97 -4.34 13.50 -15.43
N TYR A 98 -5.26 12.56 -15.60
CA TYR A 98 -6.66 12.92 -15.91
C TYR A 98 -7.28 13.81 -14.82
N THR A 99 -6.84 13.68 -13.57
CA THR A 99 -7.25 14.51 -12.44
C THR A 99 -6.79 15.97 -12.52
N GLU A 100 -5.77 16.27 -13.34
CA GLU A 100 -5.19 17.62 -13.47
C GLU A 100 -5.73 18.36 -14.69
N LEU A 101 -6.53 17.69 -15.53
CA LEU A 101 -7.10 18.30 -16.73
C LEU A 101 -8.17 19.34 -16.38
N PRO A 102 -8.23 20.47 -17.12
CA PRO A 102 -9.35 21.41 -17.06
C PRO A 102 -10.67 20.75 -17.46
N ASP A 103 -11.77 21.13 -16.80
CA ASP A 103 -13.10 20.57 -17.07
C ASP A 103 -13.56 20.80 -18.52
N SER A 104 -13.24 21.97 -19.08
CA SER A 104 -13.50 22.29 -20.49
C SER A 104 -12.83 21.30 -21.45
N TYR A 105 -11.63 20.83 -21.11
CA TYR A 105 -10.90 19.87 -21.93
C TYR A 105 -11.45 18.44 -21.75
N ILE A 106 -11.85 18.05 -20.54
CA ILE A 106 -12.49 16.75 -20.31
C ILE A 106 -13.84 16.65 -21.06
N LEU A 107 -14.65 17.71 -21.04
CA LEU A 107 -15.90 17.77 -21.80
C LEU A 107 -15.65 17.71 -23.31
N TRP A 108 -14.61 18.38 -23.80
CA TRP A 108 -14.20 18.25 -25.20
C TRP A 108 -13.78 16.82 -25.54
N LEU A 109 -13.00 16.16 -24.66
CA LEU A 109 -12.59 14.76 -24.84
C LEU A 109 -13.79 13.80 -24.85
N LYS A 110 -14.82 14.04 -24.04
CA LYS A 110 -16.05 13.24 -24.03
C LYS A 110 -16.71 13.17 -25.42
N GLU A 111 -16.77 14.31 -26.10
CA GLU A 111 -17.43 14.46 -27.41
C GLU A 111 -16.52 14.05 -28.57
N ASN A 112 -15.20 14.29 -28.47
CA ASN A 112 -14.28 14.18 -29.61
C ASN A 112 -13.36 12.95 -29.57
N TYR A 113 -13.18 12.31 -28.42
CA TYR A 113 -12.24 11.19 -28.27
C TYR A 113 -12.94 9.82 -28.33
N SER A 114 -12.55 9.00 -29.32
CA SER A 114 -13.07 7.64 -29.53
C SER A 114 -12.03 6.54 -29.29
N GLY A 115 -10.93 6.84 -28.60
CA GLY A 115 -9.84 5.87 -28.36
C GLY A 115 -10.06 4.95 -27.16
N ALA A 116 -9.08 4.06 -26.93
CA ALA A 116 -9.11 3.04 -25.87
C ALA A 116 -9.23 3.61 -24.45
N GLN A 117 -8.89 4.89 -24.23
CA GLN A 117 -8.96 5.56 -22.91
C GLN A 117 -10.36 6.12 -22.57
N LYS A 118 -11.40 5.80 -23.35
CA LYS A 118 -12.78 6.28 -23.11
C LYS A 118 -13.38 5.81 -21.77
N ASN A 119 -13.02 4.61 -21.31
CA ASN A 119 -13.51 4.11 -20.02
C ASN A 119 -12.94 4.93 -18.85
N ILE A 120 -11.65 5.29 -18.92
CA ILE A 120 -10.98 6.14 -17.93
C ILE A 120 -11.65 7.52 -17.88
N LEU A 121 -11.94 8.12 -19.04
CA LEU A 121 -12.64 9.41 -19.13
C LEU A 121 -14.04 9.36 -18.49
N LYS A 122 -14.78 8.27 -18.67
CA LYS A 122 -16.10 8.09 -18.04
C LYS A 122 -16.02 7.95 -16.53
N GLU A 123 -15.00 7.28 -16.01
CA GLU A 123 -14.78 7.16 -14.56
C GLU A 123 -14.41 8.51 -13.95
N GLU A 124 -13.55 9.29 -14.61
CA GLU A 124 -13.16 10.63 -14.17
C GLU A 124 -14.33 11.63 -14.21
N LEU A 125 -15.18 11.57 -15.25
CA LEU A 125 -16.41 12.36 -15.34
C LEU A 125 -17.37 12.03 -14.19
N LYS A 126 -17.56 10.73 -13.89
CA LYS A 126 -18.36 10.30 -12.73
C LYS A 126 -17.78 10.78 -11.42
N TYR A 127 -16.46 10.76 -11.26
CA TYR A 127 -15.79 11.23 -10.06
C TYR A 127 -15.96 12.75 -9.84
N ARG A 128 -15.95 13.53 -10.93
CA ARG A 128 -16.13 14.99 -10.89
C ARG A 128 -17.59 15.45 -10.90
N GLY A 129 -18.54 14.55 -11.18
CA GLY A 129 -19.97 14.88 -11.25
C GLY A 129 -20.37 15.67 -12.51
N LEU A 130 -19.67 15.44 -13.63
CA LEU A 130 -19.86 16.14 -14.92
C LEU A 130 -20.41 15.24 -16.04
#